data_AF-A0A4Y2WPW2-F1
#
_entry.id   AF-A0A4Y2WPW2-F1
#
_cell.length_a   1.000
_cell.length_b   1.000
_cell.length_c   1.000
_cell.angle_alpha   90.00
_cell.angle_beta   90.00
_cell.angle_gamma   90.00
#
_symmetry.space_group_name_H-M   'P 1'
#
loop_
_entity.id
_entity.type
_entity.pdbx_description
1 polymer ?
#
loop_
_entity_poly.entity_id
_entity_poly.type
_entity_poly.pdbx_seq_one_letter_code
_entity_poly.pdbx_strand_id
1 'polypeptide(L)'
;MLASVAAKFKAKIYQFDITTAYLNDPLEDEVYMNIPKYLDLALQTLIESENNEDLCKRAKQIFVNINKKNNLVCKLKKSLYGLKQSGRFWFSRLNEILQDFGLNNSKSDPCVFHMKNNNKLTILTVYVDDILIFSEDPKMVDLLHNHLSRHLNVKYDGIAKTCLGIEFNQTNSKITMSQSNYIK
;
A
#
# COMPACT_ATOMS: atom_id res chain seq x y z
N MET A 1 -18.65 2.74 -11.59
CA MET A 1 -18.25 3.04 -12.98
C MET A 1 -17.20 2.06 -13.52
N LEU A 2 -16.13 1.71 -12.78
CA LEU A 2 -15.12 0.77 -13.28
C LEU A 2 -15.54 -0.71 -13.22
N ALA A 3 -16.28 -1.13 -12.19
CA ALA A 3 -16.87 -2.48 -12.17
C ALA A 3 -17.81 -2.73 -13.36
N SER A 4 -18.56 -1.71 -13.81
CA SER A 4 -19.37 -1.82 -15.05
C SER A 4 -18.53 -1.89 -16.31
N VAL A 5 -17.36 -1.24 -16.35
CA VAL A 5 -16.39 -1.40 -17.45
C VAL A 5 -15.87 -2.83 -17.46
N ALA A 6 -15.50 -3.39 -16.31
CA ALA A 6 -15.06 -4.78 -16.23
C ALA A 6 -16.14 -5.76 -16.69
N ALA A 7 -17.39 -5.56 -16.27
CA ALA A 7 -18.51 -6.37 -16.76
C ALA A 7 -18.66 -6.28 -18.30
N LYS A 8 -18.54 -5.08 -18.88
CA LYS A 8 -18.62 -4.87 -20.34
C LYS A 8 -17.52 -5.61 -21.09
N PHE A 9 -16.30 -5.59 -20.57
CA PHE A 9 -15.13 -6.24 -21.18
C PHE A 9 -14.93 -7.69 -20.72
N LYS A 10 -15.86 -8.27 -19.94
CA LYS A 10 -15.72 -9.61 -19.34
C LYS A 10 -14.42 -9.78 -18.54
N ALA A 11 -13.92 -8.68 -17.97
CA ALA A 11 -12.76 -8.67 -17.10
C ALA A 11 -13.16 -9.11 -15.68
N LYS A 12 -12.21 -9.74 -14.98
CA LYS A 12 -12.34 -10.02 -13.54
C LYS A 12 -11.70 -8.91 -12.73
N ILE A 13 -12.21 -8.71 -11.52
CA ILE A 13 -11.65 -7.79 -10.52
C ILE A 13 -10.79 -8.60 -9.56
N TYR A 14 -9.51 -8.23 -9.47
CA TYR A 14 -8.52 -8.77 -8.57
C TYR A 14 -8.14 -7.72 -7.53
N GLN A 15 -7.60 -8.17 -6.40
CA GLN A 15 -7.21 -7.28 -5.31
C GLN A 15 -5.80 -7.58 -4.85
N PHE A 16 -5.00 -6.52 -4.76
CA PHE A 16 -3.74 -6.51 -4.03
C PHE A 16 -3.88 -5.59 -2.82
N ASP A 17 -3.14 -5.92 -1.77
CA ASP A 17 -2.95 -5.09 -0.59
C ASP A 17 -1.46 -4.85 -0.41
N ILE A 18 -1.04 -3.59 -0.23
CA ILE A 18 0.36 -3.26 -0.02
C ILE A 18 0.64 -3.10 1.45
N THR A 19 1.42 -4.03 1.99
CA THR A 19 1.82 -4.00 3.38
C THR A 19 2.70 -2.77 3.63
N THR A 20 2.31 -1.96 4.61
CA THR A 20 3.09 -0.79 5.09
C THR A 20 3.36 0.26 4.01
N ALA A 21 2.36 0.61 3.19
CA ALA A 21 2.43 1.62 2.12
C ALA A 21 3.40 2.80 2.41
N TYR A 22 3.21 3.52 3.52
CA TYR A 22 4.05 4.70 3.82
C TYR A 22 5.46 4.39 4.32
N LEU A 23 5.77 3.17 4.79
CA LEU A 23 7.08 2.82 5.35
C LEU A 23 8.09 2.33 4.30
N ASN A 24 7.71 2.33 3.02
CA ASN A 24 8.56 1.76 1.96
C ASN A 24 9.69 2.72 1.57
N ASP A 25 9.44 4.04 1.49
CA ASP A 25 10.39 4.99 0.91
C ASP A 25 11.18 5.84 1.91
N PRO A 26 12.42 6.23 1.54
CA PRO A 26 13.15 7.26 2.24
C PRO A 26 12.44 8.61 2.11
N LEU A 27 12.64 9.48 3.09
CA LEU A 27 12.17 10.86 3.01
C LEU A 27 13.14 11.68 2.14
N GLU A 28 12.61 12.42 1.17
CA GLU A 28 13.39 13.43 0.43
C GLU A 28 13.80 14.59 1.34
N ASP A 29 12.91 14.96 2.27
CA ASP A 29 13.13 16.04 3.24
C ASP A 29 13.69 15.52 4.57
N GLU A 30 14.52 16.32 5.23
CA GLU A 30 14.93 16.03 6.60
C GLU A 30 13.79 16.36 7.58
N VAL A 31 13.09 15.31 8.02
CA VAL A 31 12.00 15.45 9.00
C VAL A 31 12.51 15.11 10.39
N TYR A 32 12.38 16.07 11.30
CA TYR A 32 12.64 15.90 12.72
C TYR A 32 11.33 15.96 13.50
N MET A 33 11.22 15.16 14.56
CA MET A 33 10.08 15.20 15.47
C MET A 33 10.55 15.18 16.92
N ASN A 34 9.74 15.75 17.81
CA ASN A 34 9.92 15.55 19.24
C ASN A 34 9.83 14.06 19.56
N ILE A 35 10.55 13.64 20.61
CA ILE A 35 10.46 12.28 21.12
C ILE A 35 8.99 12.00 21.48
N PRO A 36 8.35 10.98 20.88
CA PRO A 36 6.97 10.63 21.20
C PRO A 36 6.81 10.33 22.69
N LYS A 37 5.69 10.77 23.26
CA LYS A 37 5.29 10.36 24.60
C LYS A 37 5.20 8.82 24.64
N TYR A 38 5.73 8.20 25.69
CA TYR A 38 5.76 6.75 25.89
C TYR A 38 6.73 5.98 24.97
N LEU A 39 7.61 6.64 24.21
CA LEU A 39 8.64 5.94 23.44
C LEU A 39 9.55 5.10 24.35
N ASP A 40 9.89 5.62 25.53
CA ASP A 40 10.65 4.93 26.57
C ASP A 40 9.98 3.62 27.02
N LEU A 41 8.67 3.66 27.29
CA LEU A 41 7.88 2.49 27.65
C LEU A 41 7.83 1.48 26.50
N ALA A 42 7.58 1.95 25.28
CA ALA A 42 7.55 1.09 24.10
C ALA A 42 8.92 0.41 23.86
N LEU A 43 10.02 1.12 24.08
CA LEU A 43 11.37 0.56 23.98
C LEU A 43 11.62 -0.49 25.07
N GLN A 44 11.18 -0.26 26.32
CA GLN A 44 11.28 -1.26 27.39
C GLN A 44 10.50 -2.54 27.04
N THR A 45 9.24 -2.39 26.63
CA THR A 45 8.43 -3.54 26.20
C THR A 45 9.10 -4.30 25.07
N LEU A 46 9.61 -3.59 24.05
CA LEU A 46 10.32 -4.20 22.93
C LEU A 46 11.55 -4.98 23.40
N ILE A 47 12.33 -4.44 24.34
CA ILE A 47 13.53 -5.10 24.88
C ILE A 47 13.20 -6.38 25.63
N GLU A 48 12.05 -6.43 26.30
CA GLU A 48 11.63 -7.56 27.14
C GLU A 48 10.91 -8.66 26.35
N SER A 49 10.11 -8.29 25.34
CA SER A 49 9.22 -9.23 24.64
C SER A 49 9.75 -9.72 23.29
N GLU A 50 10.71 -9.03 22.68
CA GLU A 50 11.20 -9.34 21.33
C GLU A 50 12.34 -10.36 21.35
N ASN A 51 12.27 -11.34 20.43
CA ASN A 51 13.27 -12.40 20.29
C ASN A 51 14.41 -12.00 19.34
N ASN A 52 14.22 -10.95 18.54
CA ASN A 52 15.26 -10.43 17.64
C ASN A 52 16.34 -9.66 18.41
N GLU A 53 17.51 -10.29 18.61
CA GLU A 53 18.63 -9.71 19.34
C GLU A 53 19.14 -8.36 18.78
N ASP A 54 19.19 -8.20 17.45
CA ASP A 54 19.62 -6.94 16.83
C ASP A 54 18.63 -5.81 17.14
N LEU A 55 17.33 -6.11 17.04
CA LEU A 55 16.29 -5.14 17.36
C LEU A 55 16.35 -4.74 18.84
N CYS A 56 16.51 -5.70 19.74
CA CYS A 56 16.68 -5.47 21.17
C CYS A 56 17.94 -4.63 21.47
N LYS A 57 19.06 -4.91 20.80
CA LYS A 57 20.30 -4.14 20.97
C LYS A 57 20.12 -2.68 20.54
N ARG A 58 19.48 -2.45 19.39
CA ARG A 58 19.16 -1.10 18.90
C ARG A 58 18.20 -0.37 19.84
N ALA A 59 17.17 -1.06 20.33
CA ALA A 59 16.22 -0.50 21.28
C ALA A 59 16.89 -0.06 22.59
N LYS A 60 17.77 -0.90 23.17
CA LYS A 60 18.59 -0.56 24.35
C LYS A 60 19.42 0.70 24.14
N GLN A 61 20.07 0.81 22.97
CA GLN A 61 20.87 1.99 22.65
C GLN A 61 20.03 3.27 22.58
N ILE A 62 18.85 3.21 21.96
CA ILE A 62 17.94 4.35 21.87
C ILE A 62 17.45 4.72 23.28
N PHE A 63 17.02 3.74 24.08
CA PHE A 63 16.53 3.95 25.45
C PHE A 63 17.57 4.65 26.34
N VAL A 64 18.83 4.23 26.26
CA VAL A 64 19.92 4.89 27.01
C VAL A 64 20.15 6.32 26.52
N ASN A 65 20.07 6.56 25.20
CA ASN A 65 20.32 7.88 24.63
C ASN A 65 19.24 8.90 25.02
N ILE A 66 17.96 8.52 24.93
CA ILE A 66 16.83 9.43 25.25
C ILE A 66 16.81 9.82 26.73
N ASN A 67 17.31 8.95 27.62
CA ASN A 67 17.35 9.20 29.07
C ASN A 67 18.63 9.93 29.54
N LYS A 68 19.67 10.03 28.71
CA LYS A 68 20.96 10.67 29.09
C LYS A 68 21.10 12.12 28.63
N LYS A 69 20.45 12.51 27.53
CA LYS A 69 20.63 13.83 26.92
C LYS A 69 19.33 14.62 26.91
N ASN A 70 19.37 15.81 27.49
CA ASN A 70 18.30 16.78 27.35
C ASN A 70 18.29 17.34 25.92
N ASN A 71 17.10 17.61 25.37
CA ASN A 71 16.86 18.22 24.04
C ASN A 71 17.19 17.35 22.81
N LEU A 72 17.05 16.01 22.91
CA LEU A 72 17.11 15.16 21.73
C LEU A 72 15.80 15.22 20.91
N VAL A 73 15.95 15.09 19.59
CA VAL A 73 14.86 14.94 18.62
C VAL A 73 15.08 13.67 17.79
N CYS A 74 14.00 13.11 17.26
CA CYS A 74 14.07 11.97 16.35
C CYS A 74 14.18 12.46 14.91
N LYS A 75 15.20 12.03 14.18
CA LYS A 75 15.25 12.17 12.71
C LYS A 75 14.56 10.98 12.07
N LEU A 76 13.51 11.22 11.30
CA LEU A 76 12.84 10.17 10.55
C LEU A 76 13.68 9.78 9.34
N LYS A 77 13.95 8.48 9.20
CA LYS A 77 14.68 7.92 8.05
C LYS A 77 13.75 7.48 6.92
N LYS A 78 12.48 7.24 7.25
CA LYS A 78 11.42 6.81 6.34
C LYS A 78 10.15 7.59 6.65
N SER A 79 9.25 7.67 5.68
CA SER A 79 7.95 8.31 5.90
C SER A 79 7.14 7.51 6.93
N LEU A 80 6.29 8.19 7.71
CA LEU A 80 5.43 7.59 8.73
C LEU A 80 3.97 7.93 8.46
N TYR A 81 3.05 7.10 8.94
CA TYR A 81 1.63 7.44 8.95
C TYR A 81 1.41 8.78 9.67
N GLY A 82 0.62 9.67 9.06
CA GLY A 82 0.26 10.96 9.64
C GLY A 82 1.18 12.14 9.30
N LEU A 83 2.33 11.92 8.64
CA LEU A 83 3.04 13.07 8.06
C LEU A 83 2.29 13.59 6.84
N LYS A 84 2.26 14.92 6.67
CA LYS A 84 1.55 15.59 5.57
C LYS A 84 2.02 15.11 4.18
N GLN A 85 3.29 14.75 4.07
CA GLN A 85 3.96 14.39 2.83
C GLN A 85 3.98 12.87 2.55
N SER A 86 3.67 12.03 3.53
CA SER A 86 3.75 10.56 3.37
C SER A 86 2.86 10.04 2.25
N GLY A 87 1.63 10.57 2.14
CA GLY A 87 0.70 10.20 1.07
C GLY A 87 1.23 10.52 -0.32
N ARG A 88 1.86 11.69 -0.48
CA ARG A 88 2.45 12.11 -1.74
C ARG A 88 3.64 11.25 -2.12
N PHE A 89 4.57 11.00 -1.18
CA PHE A 89 5.75 10.18 -1.46
C PHE A 89 5.36 8.76 -1.82
N TRP A 90 4.45 8.17 -1.05
CA TRP A 90 3.91 6.86 -1.34
C TRP A 90 3.33 6.77 -2.75
N PHE A 91 2.42 7.69 -3.10
CA PHE A 91 1.81 7.68 -4.41
C PHE A 91 2.83 7.92 -5.54
N SER A 92 3.80 8.82 -5.34
CA SER A 92 4.86 9.10 -6.32
C SER A 92 5.68 7.84 -6.61
N ARG A 93 6.09 7.11 -5.57
CA ARG A 93 6.84 5.86 -5.72
C ARG A 93 6.03 4.80 -6.43
N LEU A 94 4.80 4.57 -5.99
CA LEU A 94 3.92 3.59 -6.61
C LEU A 94 3.69 3.93 -8.09
N ASN A 95 3.49 5.22 -8.39
CA ASN A 95 3.34 5.71 -9.74
C ASN A 95 4.56 5.40 -10.62
N GLU A 96 5.79 5.64 -10.14
CA GLU A 96 7.02 5.29 -10.86
C GLU A 96 7.10 3.79 -11.16
N ILE A 97 6.83 2.93 -10.17
CA ILE A 97 6.88 1.47 -10.34
C ILE A 97 5.83 1.00 -11.36
N LEU A 98 4.62 1.56 -11.31
CA LEU A 98 3.55 1.22 -12.26
C LEU A 98 3.85 1.72 -13.67
N GLN A 99 4.42 2.92 -13.81
CA GLN A 99 4.84 3.45 -15.12
C GLN A 99 5.99 2.64 -15.72
N ASP A 100 6.95 2.20 -14.91
CA ASP A 100 8.04 1.30 -15.34
C ASP A 100 7.50 -0.05 -15.85
N PHE A 101 6.42 -0.56 -15.26
CA PHE A 101 5.72 -1.75 -15.78
C PHE A 101 5.01 -1.50 -17.13
N GLY A 102 4.73 -0.24 -17.48
CA GLY A 102 4.01 0.17 -18.69
C GLY A 102 2.56 0.60 -18.47
N LEU A 103 2.12 0.73 -17.21
CA LEU A 103 0.80 1.29 -16.88
C LEU A 103 0.84 2.82 -16.90
N ASN A 104 -0.16 3.44 -17.53
CA ASN A 104 -0.26 4.90 -17.62
C ASN A 104 -1.41 5.43 -16.78
N ASN A 105 -1.22 6.55 -16.09
CA ASN A 105 -2.31 7.23 -15.40
C ASN A 105 -3.37 7.73 -16.38
N SER A 106 -4.62 7.74 -15.94
CA SER A 106 -5.70 8.43 -16.62
C SER A 106 -5.55 9.95 -16.44
N LYS A 107 -5.88 10.71 -17.49
CA LYS A 107 -5.91 12.19 -17.41
C LYS A 107 -7.01 12.71 -16.49
N SER A 108 -8.08 11.92 -16.30
CA SER A 108 -9.23 12.32 -15.49
C SER A 108 -9.07 11.99 -14.01
N ASP A 109 -8.27 10.98 -13.69
CA ASP A 109 -8.02 10.53 -12.32
C ASP A 109 -6.62 9.89 -12.23
N PRO A 110 -5.65 10.54 -11.55
CA PRO A 110 -4.30 10.01 -11.40
C PRO A 110 -4.24 8.66 -10.69
N CYS A 111 -5.21 8.32 -9.84
CA CYS A 111 -5.25 7.05 -9.13
C CYS A 111 -5.76 5.88 -9.99
N VAL A 112 -6.22 6.16 -11.21
CA VAL A 112 -6.63 5.17 -12.19
C VAL A 112 -5.53 5.00 -13.23
N PHE A 113 -5.01 3.78 -13.35
CA PHE A 113 -4.02 3.39 -14.35
C PHE A 113 -4.64 2.49 -15.40
N HIS A 114 -4.07 2.49 -16.59
CA HIS A 114 -4.53 1.63 -17.68
C HIS A 114 -3.37 1.21 -18.58
N MET A 115 -3.54 0.03 -19.19
CA MET A 115 -2.66 -0.50 -20.22
C MET A 115 -3.47 -1.37 -21.16
N LYS A 116 -3.09 -1.38 -22.44
CA LYS A 116 -3.67 -2.27 -23.44
C LYS A 116 -2.57 -3.15 -24.02
N ASN A 117 -2.71 -4.46 -23.86
CA ASN A 117 -1.77 -5.45 -24.39
C ASN A 117 -2.52 -6.46 -25.25
N ASN A 118 -2.09 -6.68 -26.50
CA ASN A 118 -2.75 -7.60 -27.45
C ASN A 118 -4.28 -7.42 -27.52
N ASN A 119 -4.74 -6.17 -27.58
CA ASN A 119 -6.14 -5.76 -27.53
C ASN A 119 -6.93 -6.04 -26.23
N LYS A 120 -6.31 -6.61 -25.20
CA LYS A 120 -6.91 -6.77 -23.88
C LYS A 120 -6.62 -5.57 -23.01
N LEU A 121 -7.65 -5.11 -22.29
CA LEU A 121 -7.55 -3.96 -21.40
C LEU A 121 -7.25 -4.43 -19.97
N THR A 122 -6.28 -3.78 -19.34
CA THR A 122 -6.07 -3.84 -17.89
C THR A 122 -6.25 -2.44 -17.33
N ILE A 123 -7.15 -2.29 -16.36
CA ILE A 123 -7.32 -1.06 -15.58
C ILE A 123 -6.92 -1.38 -14.15
N LEU A 124 -6.25 -0.46 -13.50
CA LEU A 124 -5.87 -0.56 -12.10
C LEU A 124 -6.34 0.69 -11.36
N THR A 125 -6.84 0.54 -10.14
CA THR A 125 -7.17 1.66 -9.26
C THR A 125 -6.51 1.52 -7.92
N VAL A 126 -5.96 2.63 -7.44
CA VAL A 126 -5.27 2.70 -6.16
C VAL A 126 -6.09 3.51 -5.17
N TYR A 127 -6.27 2.97 -3.97
CA TYR A 127 -6.70 3.72 -2.80
C TYR A 127 -5.73 3.42 -1.65
N VAL A 128 -4.78 4.32 -1.41
CA VAL A 128 -3.71 4.11 -0.41
C VAL A 128 -2.99 2.77 -0.63
N ASP A 129 -3.26 1.77 0.18
CA ASP A 129 -2.69 0.42 0.19
C ASP A 129 -3.55 -0.60 -0.57
N ASP A 130 -4.84 -0.35 -0.72
CA ASP A 130 -5.77 -1.16 -1.51
C ASP A 130 -5.59 -0.90 -3.01
N ILE A 131 -5.37 -1.97 -3.78
CA ILE A 131 -5.32 -1.91 -5.24
C ILE A 131 -6.34 -2.87 -5.84
N LEU A 132 -7.23 -2.35 -6.69
CA LEU A 132 -8.11 -3.17 -7.52
C LEU A 132 -7.63 -3.20 -8.96
N ILE A 133 -7.65 -4.39 -9.55
CA ILE A 133 -7.19 -4.63 -10.92
C ILE A 133 -8.31 -5.26 -11.71
N PHE A 134 -8.69 -4.63 -12.80
CA PHE A 134 -9.71 -5.07 -13.73
C PHE A 134 -8.99 -5.58 -14.98
N SER A 135 -8.91 -6.90 -15.15
CA SER A 135 -8.15 -7.49 -16.26
C SER A 135 -8.91 -8.63 -16.94
N GLU A 136 -8.84 -8.65 -18.28
CA GLU A 136 -9.26 -9.78 -19.12
C GLU A 136 -8.21 -10.89 -19.15
N ASP A 137 -6.99 -10.60 -18.73
CA ASP A 137 -5.86 -11.53 -18.77
C ASP A 137 -5.31 -11.79 -17.36
N PRO A 138 -5.59 -12.97 -16.76
CA PRO A 138 -5.04 -13.35 -15.47
C PRO A 138 -3.50 -13.36 -15.47
N LYS A 139 -2.86 -13.69 -16.61
CA LYS A 139 -1.39 -13.70 -16.68
C LYS A 139 -0.80 -12.31 -16.52
N MET A 140 -1.51 -11.27 -16.99
CA MET A 140 -1.07 -9.89 -16.77
C MET A 140 -1.15 -9.49 -15.30
N VAL A 141 -2.11 -10.04 -14.55
CA VAL A 141 -2.21 -9.83 -13.09
C VAL A 141 -1.03 -10.48 -12.39
N ASP A 142 -0.67 -11.71 -12.76
CA ASP A 142 0.48 -12.40 -12.18
C ASP A 142 1.80 -11.68 -12.51
N LEU A 143 1.96 -11.20 -13.74
CA LEU A 143 3.13 -10.42 -14.15
C LEU A 143 3.24 -9.10 -13.36
N LEU A 144 2.11 -8.40 -13.19
CA LEU A 144 2.06 -7.17 -12.42
C LEU A 144 2.36 -7.42 -10.94
N HIS A 145 1.79 -8.47 -10.35
CA HIS A 145 2.10 -8.89 -8.99
C HIS A 145 3.59 -9.14 -8.82
N ASN A 146 4.19 -9.94 -9.70
CA ASN A 146 5.62 -10.23 -9.66
C ASN A 146 6.48 -8.99 -9.84
N HIS A 147 6.05 -8.03 -10.66
CA HIS A 147 6.75 -6.76 -10.82
C HIS A 147 6.69 -5.92 -9.55
N LEU A 148 5.49 -5.68 -9.00
CA LEU A 148 5.32 -4.91 -7.78
C LEU A 148 6.06 -5.56 -6.60
N SER A 149 6.02 -6.89 -6.49
CA SER A 149 6.68 -7.65 -5.42
C SER A 149 8.21 -7.60 -5.45
N ARG A 150 8.83 -7.11 -6.53
CA ARG A 150 10.28 -6.80 -6.55
C ARG A 150 10.63 -5.52 -5.80
N HIS A 151 9.65 -4.63 -5.63
CA HIS A 151 9.85 -3.29 -5.06
C HIS A 151 9.12 -3.10 -3.73
N LEU A 152 8.02 -3.81 -3.52
CA LEU A 152 7.06 -3.61 -2.44
C LEU A 152 6.67 -4.96 -1.83
N ASN A 153 6.24 -4.96 -0.57
CA ASN A 153 5.62 -6.13 0.02
C ASN A 153 4.13 -6.18 -0.34
N VAL A 154 3.78 -6.96 -1.35
CA VAL A 154 2.43 -7.05 -1.90
C VAL A 154 1.78 -8.36 -1.49
N LYS A 155 0.58 -8.26 -0.93
CA LYS A 155 -0.29 -9.39 -0.66
C LYS A 155 -1.30 -9.52 -1.80
N TYR A 156 -1.37 -10.70 -2.41
CA TYR A 156 -2.37 -11.00 -3.43
C TYR A 156 -3.57 -11.72 -2.82
N ASP A 157 -4.72 -11.03 -2.81
CA ASP A 157 -5.98 -11.56 -2.26
C ASP A 157 -6.86 -12.28 -3.31
N GLY A 158 -6.32 -12.50 -4.52
CA GLY A 158 -7.03 -13.20 -5.59
C GLY A 158 -8.13 -12.35 -6.22
N ILE A 159 -9.25 -13.00 -6.53
CA ILE A 159 -10.46 -12.35 -7.03
C ILE A 159 -11.07 -11.52 -5.90
N ALA A 160 -11.28 -10.23 -6.15
CA ALA A 160 -11.82 -9.30 -5.16
C ALA A 160 -13.19 -9.79 -4.64
N LYS A 161 -13.27 -9.97 -3.32
CA LYS A 161 -14.52 -10.27 -2.60
C LYS A 161 -14.97 -9.07 -1.77
N THR A 162 -14.03 -8.30 -1.24
CA THR A 162 -14.32 -7.13 -0.39
C THR A 162 -13.22 -6.10 -0.55
N CYS A 163 -13.56 -4.85 -0.84
CA CYS A 163 -12.59 -3.75 -0.85
C CYS A 163 -13.27 -2.48 -0.37
N LEU A 164 -12.65 -1.76 0.57
CA LEU A 164 -13.19 -0.52 1.17
C LEU A 164 -14.65 -0.68 1.67
N GLY A 165 -14.95 -1.84 2.26
CA GLY A 165 -16.29 -2.16 2.77
C GLY A 165 -17.35 -2.45 1.70
N ILE A 166 -16.98 -2.46 0.42
CA ILE A 166 -17.84 -2.93 -0.67
C ILE A 166 -17.59 -4.42 -0.87
N GLU A 167 -18.65 -5.20 -0.85
CA GLU A 167 -18.63 -6.63 -1.19
C GLU A 167 -18.83 -6.81 -2.70
N PHE A 168 -18.09 -7.73 -3.28
CA PHE A 168 -18.15 -8.08 -4.69
C PHE A 168 -18.51 -9.55 -4.85
N ASN A 169 -19.51 -9.82 -5.69
CA ASN A 169 -19.78 -11.16 -6.18
C ASN A 169 -19.66 -11.15 -7.70
N GLN A 170 -18.76 -11.99 -8.22
CA GLN A 170 -18.32 -12.00 -9.61
C GLN A 170 -18.59 -13.37 -10.22
N THR A 171 -19.41 -13.41 -11.26
CA THR A 171 -19.60 -14.58 -12.12
C THR A 171 -19.06 -14.30 -13.51
N ASN A 172 -19.05 -15.30 -14.39
CA ASN A 172 -18.57 -15.12 -15.77
C ASN A 172 -19.42 -14.12 -16.58
N SER A 173 -20.63 -13.77 -16.13
CA SER A 173 -21.57 -12.90 -16.85
C SER A 173 -22.03 -11.67 -16.07
N LYS A 174 -21.78 -11.61 -14.76
CA LYS A 174 -22.34 -10.58 -13.88
C LYS A 174 -21.37 -10.23 -12.76
N ILE A 175 -21.34 -8.93 -12.42
CA ILE A 175 -20.69 -8.43 -11.21
C ILE A 175 -21.78 -7.71 -10.40
N THR A 176 -21.93 -8.09 -9.13
CA THR A 176 -22.80 -7.39 -8.18
C THR A 176 -21.97 -6.80 -7.06
N MET A 177 -22.35 -5.61 -6.60
CA MET A 177 -21.73 -4.90 -5.49
C MET A 177 -22.78 -4.67 -4.39
N SER A 178 -22.41 -4.92 -3.14
CA SER A 178 -23.25 -4.64 -1.96
C SER A 178 -22.44 -3.96 -0.86
N GLN A 179 -23.15 -3.22 -0.01
CA GLN A 179 -22.61 -2.64 1.23
C GLN A 179 -23.50 -3.04 2.42
N SER A 180 -24.06 -4.25 2.37
CA SER A 180 -25.00 -4.79 3.35
C SER A 180 -24.46 -4.72 4.78
N ASN A 181 -23.15 -4.89 4.95
CA ASN A 181 -22.49 -4.82 6.27
C ASN A 181 -22.59 -3.45 6.95
N TYR A 182 -22.93 -2.39 6.21
CA TYR A 182 -23.16 -1.05 6.78
C TYR A 182 -24.63 -0.81 7.16
N ILE A 183 -25.54 -1.68 6.74
CA ILE A 183 -26.94 -1.61 7.12
C ILE A 183 -27.07 -2.34 8.46
N LYS A 184 -27.12 -1.55 9.54
CA LYS A 184 -27.47 -2.02 10.89
C LYS A 184 -28.99 -2.05 11.07
#